data_AF-A0A1V1NTD9-F1
#
_entry.id   AF-A0A1V1NTD9-F1
#
_cell.length_a   1.000
_cell.length_b   1.000
_cell.length_c   1.000
_cell.angle_alpha   90.00
_cell.angle_beta   90.00
_cell.angle_gamma   90.00
#
_symmetry.space_group_name_H-M   'P 1'
#
loop_
_entity.id
_entity.type
_entity.pdbx_description
1 polymer ?
#
loop_
_entity_poly.entity_id
_entity_poly.type
_entity_poly.pdbx_seq_one_letter_code
_entity_poly.pdbx_strand_id
1 'polypeptide(L)'
;MKACIPYHPETCPRLLAFLPALRETRKNIQYLTSEEFQKIKEALTDDENLLTLRDRAIGILVLYTGLRCCDIAGLTFDSIDWKRDIIFIRQQKTDNPLELPLTAVVGNAIYDYLSSERPHTESRYIFISQRKPFSRLKNKSIGNVAVRIMKTAGIRQSKGDRKGFHIFR
;
A
#
# COMPACT_ATOMS: atom_id res chain seq x y z
N MET A 1 -17.37 7.37 -30.70
CA MET A 1 -18.72 7.97 -30.72
C MET A 1 -18.83 9.24 -29.87
N LYS A 2 -18.42 9.26 -28.58
CA LYS A 2 -18.37 10.54 -27.81
C LYS A 2 -17.46 11.61 -28.44
N ALA A 3 -16.33 11.21 -29.02
CA ALA A 3 -15.43 12.10 -29.77
C ALA A 3 -16.03 12.68 -31.06
N CYS A 4 -17.16 12.14 -31.55
CA CYS A 4 -17.82 12.59 -32.77
C CYS A 4 -18.92 13.64 -32.49
N ILE A 5 -19.25 13.87 -31.22
CA ILE A 5 -20.28 14.84 -30.78
C ILE A 5 -20.03 16.26 -31.33
N PRO A 6 -18.78 16.78 -31.39
CA PRO A 6 -18.53 18.11 -31.96
C PRO A 6 -18.84 18.21 -33.46
N TYR A 7 -18.86 17.08 -34.18
CA TYR A 7 -19.04 17.04 -35.64
C TYR A 7 -20.48 16.72 -36.06
N HIS A 8 -21.22 15.98 -35.22
CA HIS A 8 -22.63 15.64 -35.46
C HIS A 8 -23.45 15.71 -34.15
N PRO A 9 -23.82 16.93 -33.73
CA PRO A 9 -24.40 17.18 -32.40
C PRO A 9 -25.79 16.58 -32.20
N GLU A 10 -26.59 16.42 -33.26
CA GLU A 10 -27.96 15.88 -33.18
C GLU A 10 -28.01 14.34 -33.27
N THR A 11 -27.12 13.75 -34.06
CA THR A 11 -27.16 12.31 -34.39
C THR A 11 -26.37 11.47 -33.39
N CYS A 12 -25.19 11.94 -32.98
CA CYS A 12 -24.32 11.19 -32.07
C CYS A 12 -24.92 10.93 -30.68
N PRO A 13 -25.64 11.87 -30.04
CA PRO A 13 -26.28 11.60 -28.74
C PRO A 13 -27.44 10.60 -28.84
N ARG A 14 -28.23 10.67 -29.90
CA ARG A 14 -29.32 9.71 -30.17
C ARG A 14 -28.77 8.29 -30.35
N LEU A 15 -27.72 8.13 -31.16
CA LEU A 15 -27.04 6.84 -31.34
C LEU A 15 -26.41 6.32 -30.04
N LEU A 16 -25.81 7.19 -29.22
CA LEU A 16 -25.28 6.83 -27.91
C LEU A 16 -26.35 6.31 -26.95
N ALA A 17 -27.59 6.80 -27.04
CA ALA A 17 -28.71 6.35 -26.22
C ALA A 17 -29.21 4.94 -26.60
N PHE A 18 -28.98 4.50 -27.84
CA PHE A 18 -29.32 3.15 -28.31
C PHE A 18 -28.23 2.11 -28.01
N LEU A 19 -27.02 2.54 -27.63
CA LEU A 19 -25.96 1.64 -27.26
C LEU A 19 -26.11 1.24 -25.78
N PRO A 20 -25.85 -0.04 -25.42
CA PRO A 20 -25.72 -0.43 -24.03
C PRO A 20 -24.62 0.40 -23.38
N ALA A 21 -24.73 0.66 -22.08
CA ALA A 21 -23.73 1.42 -21.33
C ALA A 21 -22.33 0.82 -21.56
N LEU A 22 -21.54 1.47 -22.43
CA LEU A 22 -20.19 1.04 -22.73
C LEU A 22 -19.37 1.23 -21.47
N ARG A 23 -18.77 0.15 -20.98
CA ARG A 23 -17.87 0.17 -19.83
C ARG A 23 -16.79 1.20 -20.13
N GLU A 24 -16.72 2.26 -19.32
CA GLU A 24 -15.67 3.26 -19.49
C GLU A 24 -14.30 2.57 -19.48
N THR A 25 -13.50 2.85 -20.50
CA THR A 25 -12.11 2.40 -20.56
C THR A 25 -11.40 2.98 -19.35
N ARG A 26 -10.95 2.10 -18.44
CA ARG A 26 -10.21 2.54 -17.24
C ARG A 26 -8.96 3.28 -17.70
N LYS A 27 -8.74 4.49 -17.18
CA LYS A 27 -7.49 5.25 -17.37
C LYS A 27 -6.30 4.38 -16.97
N ASN A 28 -5.17 4.56 -17.66
CA ASN A 28 -3.90 3.90 -17.34
C ASN A 28 -3.61 4.09 -15.83
N ILE A 29 -3.30 2.98 -15.15
CA ILE A 29 -3.01 3.00 -13.72
C ILE A 29 -1.62 3.61 -13.56
N GLN A 30 -1.54 4.74 -12.84
CA GLN A 30 -0.24 5.33 -12.51
C GLN A 30 0.62 4.31 -11.75
N TYR A 31 1.83 4.06 -12.25
CA TYR A 31 2.86 3.23 -11.64
C TYR A 31 3.95 4.13 -11.04
N LEU A 32 4.79 3.59 -10.15
CA LEU A 32 5.95 4.29 -9.60
C LEU A 32 7.07 4.40 -10.64
N THR A 33 7.56 5.61 -10.88
CA THR A 33 8.78 5.81 -11.68
C THR A 33 10.03 5.41 -10.88
N SER A 34 11.14 5.12 -11.56
CA SER A 34 12.41 4.81 -10.88
C SER A 34 12.89 5.93 -9.95
N GLU A 35 12.64 7.19 -10.34
CA GLU A 35 12.95 8.36 -9.51
C GLU A 35 12.07 8.41 -8.25
N GLU A 36 10.77 8.14 -8.38
CA GLU A 36 9.85 8.07 -7.24
C GLU A 36 10.20 6.91 -6.31
N PHE A 37 10.58 5.76 -6.86
CA PHE A 37 11.04 4.61 -6.10
C PHE A 37 12.26 4.97 -5.25
N GLN A 38 13.25 5.65 -5.84
CA GLN A 38 14.47 6.05 -5.16
C GLN A 38 14.18 7.06 -4.03
N LYS A 39 13.33 8.08 -4.29
CA LYS A 39 12.92 9.05 -3.26
C LYS A 39 12.15 8.40 -2.11
N ILE A 40 11.30 7.41 -2.40
CA ILE A 40 10.59 6.64 -1.36
C ILE A 40 11.60 5.86 -0.53
N LYS A 41 12.55 5.18 -1.18
CA LYS A 41 13.57 4.41 -0.48
C LYS A 41 14.40 5.29 0.45
N GLU A 42 14.85 6.44 -0.04
CA GLU A 42 15.58 7.46 0.75
C GLU A 42 14.76 7.92 1.96
N ALA A 43 13.48 8.27 1.75
CA ALA A 43 12.60 8.67 2.84
C ALA A 43 12.38 7.56 3.89
N LEU A 44 12.41 6.28 3.49
CA LEU A 44 12.25 5.16 4.42
C LEU A 44 13.53 4.85 5.22
N THR A 45 14.69 5.25 4.72
CA THR A 45 16.01 5.03 5.36
C THR A 45 16.51 6.23 6.15
N ASP A 46 16.00 7.43 5.90
CA ASP A 46 16.40 8.66 6.57
C ASP A 46 15.77 8.80 7.97
N ASP A 47 16.55 8.62 9.03
CA ASP A 47 16.05 8.59 10.42
C ASP A 47 15.66 9.98 10.96
N GLU A 48 16.03 11.06 10.27
CA GLU A 48 15.78 12.45 10.70
C GLU A 48 14.36 12.94 10.34
N ASN A 49 13.59 12.16 9.58
CA ASN A 49 12.25 12.56 9.17
C ASN A 49 11.13 12.09 10.12
N LEU A 50 9.93 12.62 9.89
CA LEU A 50 8.76 12.42 10.76
C LEU A 50 8.07 11.04 10.62
N LEU A 51 8.64 10.09 9.88
CA LEU A 51 8.05 8.75 9.74
C LEU A 51 8.37 7.90 10.97
N THR A 52 7.33 7.27 11.53
CA THR A 52 7.52 6.34 12.66
C THR A 52 8.11 5.01 12.17
N LEU A 53 8.71 4.22 13.07
CA LEU A 53 9.23 2.89 12.74
C LEU A 53 8.13 1.98 12.17
N ARG A 54 6.90 2.10 12.65
CA ARG A 54 5.72 1.42 12.09
C ARG A 54 5.50 1.79 10.63
N ASP A 55 5.60 3.08 10.31
CA ASP A 55 5.38 3.57 8.95
C ASP A 55 6.47 3.08 8.01
N ARG A 56 7.73 3.07 8.49
CA ARG A 56 8.90 2.55 7.78
C ARG A 56 8.78 1.06 7.52
N ALA A 57 8.46 0.28 8.55
CA ALA A 57 8.23 -1.16 8.44
C ALA A 57 7.13 -1.50 7.43
N ILE A 58 6.00 -0.80 7.47
CA ILE A 58 4.91 -0.99 6.49
C ILE A 58 5.36 -0.59 5.09
N GLY A 59 6.04 0.56 4.95
CA GLY A 59 6.53 1.06 3.66
C GLY A 59 7.52 0.11 3.00
N ILE A 60 8.52 -0.34 3.75
CA ILE A 60 9.51 -1.32 3.33
C ILE A 60 8.82 -2.64 2.97
N LEU A 61 7.94 -3.16 3.82
CA LEU A 61 7.22 -4.39 3.52
C LEU A 61 6.47 -4.30 2.19
N VAL A 62 5.71 -3.22 1.96
CA VAL A 62 5.01 -3.02 0.68
C VAL A 62 5.99 -2.93 -0.49
N LEU A 63 7.06 -2.14 -0.34
CA LEU A 63 8.03 -1.86 -1.41
C LEU A 63 8.72 -3.13 -1.90
N TYR A 64 9.06 -4.05 -0.99
CA TYR A 64 9.80 -5.27 -1.30
C TYR A 64 8.92 -6.49 -1.59
N THR A 65 7.68 -6.54 -1.08
CA THR A 65 6.82 -7.73 -1.23
C THR A 65 5.57 -7.50 -2.09
N GLY A 66 5.18 -6.25 -2.32
CA GLY A 66 3.93 -5.93 -3.03
C GLY A 66 2.65 -6.39 -2.31
N LEU A 67 2.73 -6.74 -1.02
CA LEU A 67 1.59 -7.22 -0.25
C LEU A 67 0.45 -6.20 -0.20
N ARG A 68 -0.79 -6.68 -0.25
CA ARG A 68 -1.96 -5.81 -0.17
C ARG A 68 -2.12 -5.28 1.25
N CYS A 69 -2.68 -4.07 1.37
CA CYS A 69 -2.93 -3.45 2.68
C CYS A 69 -3.69 -4.36 3.64
N CYS A 70 -4.67 -5.13 3.16
CA CYS A 70 -5.43 -6.06 4.01
C CYS A 70 -4.57 -7.20 4.55
N ASP A 71 -3.66 -7.72 3.73
CA ASP A 71 -2.76 -8.81 4.07
C ASP A 71 -1.74 -8.33 5.11
N ILE A 72 -1.17 -7.13 4.90
CA ILE A 72 -0.28 -6.47 5.87
C ILE A 72 -1.00 -6.19 7.19
N ALA A 73 -2.22 -5.67 7.13
CA ALA A 73 -3.05 -5.47 8.32
C ALA A 73 -3.38 -6.79 9.04
N GLY A 74 -3.30 -7.93 8.36
CA GLY A 74 -3.57 -9.26 8.90
C GLY A 74 -2.33 -9.99 9.41
N LEU A 75 -1.13 -9.43 9.24
CA LEU A 75 0.10 -10.09 9.67
C LEU A 75 0.12 -10.29 11.18
N THR A 76 0.44 -11.53 11.56
CA THR A 76 0.60 -11.95 12.96
C THR A 76 2.03 -12.41 13.22
N PHE A 77 2.42 -12.56 14.48
CA PHE A 77 3.75 -13.11 14.80
C PHE A 77 3.97 -14.50 14.17
N ASP A 78 2.93 -15.34 14.11
CA ASP A 78 2.98 -16.67 13.49
C ASP A 78 3.15 -16.62 11.96
N SER A 79 2.96 -15.45 11.35
CA SER A 79 3.16 -15.25 9.92
C SER A 79 4.63 -15.11 9.54
N ILE A 80 5.53 -14.96 10.51
CA ILE A 80 6.97 -14.78 10.27
C ILE A 80 7.74 -15.96 10.85
N ASP A 81 8.39 -16.72 9.97
CA ASP A 81 9.38 -17.73 10.34
C ASP A 81 10.77 -17.12 10.23
N TRP A 82 11.28 -16.62 11.37
CA TRP A 82 12.61 -16.03 11.48
C TRP A 82 13.75 -17.04 11.30
N LYS A 83 13.50 -18.34 11.42
CA LYS A 83 14.54 -19.36 11.23
C LYS A 83 14.73 -19.71 9.76
N ARG A 84 13.65 -19.62 8.99
CA ARG A 84 13.65 -19.94 7.55
C ARG A 84 13.66 -18.70 6.67
N ASP A 85 13.66 -17.50 7.26
CA ASP A 85 13.55 -16.22 6.57
C ASP A 85 12.33 -16.17 5.63
N ILE A 86 11.16 -16.52 6.16
CA ILE A 86 9.92 -16.60 5.38
C ILE A 86 8.79 -15.81 6.04
N ILE A 87 8.02 -15.10 5.21
CA ILE A 87 6.69 -14.59 5.55
C ILE A 87 5.66 -15.53 4.92
N PHE A 88 4.87 -16.20 5.76
CA PHE A 88 3.80 -17.10 5.35
C PHE A 88 2.44 -16.53 5.74
N ILE A 89 1.56 -16.34 4.76
CA ILE A 89 0.21 -15.85 4.99
C ILE A 89 -0.82 -16.60 4.15
N ARG A 90 -2.06 -16.56 4.60
CA ARG A 90 -3.23 -16.83 3.76
C ARG A 90 -3.83 -15.51 3.32
N GLN A 91 -3.82 -15.23 2.02
CA GLN A 91 -4.28 -13.95 1.48
C GLN A 91 -5.76 -13.73 1.77
N GLN A 92 -6.13 -12.60 2.38
CA GLN A 92 -7.52 -12.37 2.82
C GLN A 92 -8.52 -12.31 1.67
N LYS A 93 -8.09 -11.87 0.48
CA LYS A 93 -8.98 -11.65 -0.66
C LYS A 93 -9.26 -12.91 -1.46
N THR A 94 -8.24 -13.74 -1.63
CA THR A 94 -8.25 -14.90 -2.53
C THR A 94 -8.24 -16.22 -1.79
N ASP A 95 -7.95 -16.19 -0.48
CA ASP A 95 -7.85 -17.35 0.39
C ASP A 95 -6.70 -18.32 0.04
N ASN A 96 -5.81 -17.88 -0.84
CA ASN A 96 -4.65 -18.63 -1.28
C ASN A 96 -3.49 -18.49 -0.27
N PRO A 97 -2.75 -19.57 0.00
CA PRO A 97 -1.48 -19.45 0.71
C PRO A 97 -0.48 -18.65 -0.14
N LEU A 98 0.33 -17.85 0.52
CA LEU A 98 1.42 -17.10 -0.07
C LEU A 98 2.63 -17.19 0.85
N GLU A 99 3.74 -17.57 0.24
CA GLU A 99 5.06 -17.60 0.87
C GLU A 99 5.93 -16.56 0.20
N LEU A 100 6.59 -15.72 1.00
CA LEU A 100 7.47 -14.66 0.54
C LEU A 100 8.79 -14.70 1.33
N PRO A 101 9.92 -14.36 0.71
CA PRO A 101 11.17 -14.25 1.43
C PRO A 101 11.13 -13.07 2.42
N LEU A 102 11.52 -13.32 3.67
CA LEU A 102 11.82 -12.31 4.67
C LEU A 102 13.24 -11.80 4.43
N THR A 103 13.40 -10.87 3.49
CA THR A 103 14.71 -10.24 3.27
C THR A 103 15.18 -9.50 4.52
N ALA A 104 16.50 -9.40 4.74
CA ALA A 104 17.07 -8.71 5.89
C ALA A 104 16.53 -7.27 6.04
N VAL A 105 16.32 -6.54 4.93
CA VAL A 105 15.77 -5.18 4.96
C VAL A 105 14.35 -5.16 5.54
N VAL A 106 13.52 -6.14 5.17
CA VAL A 106 12.14 -6.27 5.68
C VAL A 106 12.16 -6.75 7.14
N GLY A 107 12.96 -7.77 7.45
CA GLY A 107 13.08 -8.34 8.79
C GLY A 107 13.54 -7.30 9.81
N ASN A 108 14.61 -6.56 9.49
CA ASN A 108 15.15 -5.51 10.37
C ASN A 108 14.12 -4.40 10.61
N ALA A 109 13.45 -3.91 9.55
CA ALA A 109 12.44 -2.87 9.72
C ALA A 109 11.26 -3.33 10.61
N ILE A 110 10.83 -4.58 10.49
CA ILE A 110 9.82 -5.15 11.38
C ILE A 110 10.37 -5.25 12.80
N TYR A 111 11.60 -5.75 12.97
CA TYR A 111 12.24 -5.90 14.27
C TYR A 111 12.40 -4.56 15.01
N ASP A 112 12.83 -3.51 14.32
CA ASP A 112 12.99 -2.16 14.89
C ASP A 112 11.65 -1.63 15.40
N TYR A 113 10.59 -1.79 14.60
CA TYR A 113 9.25 -1.43 15.04
C TYR A 113 8.81 -2.24 16.27
N LEU A 114 8.99 -3.57 16.25
CA LEU A 114 8.59 -4.46 17.34
C LEU A 114 9.34 -4.16 18.65
N SER A 115 10.62 -3.81 18.56
CA SER A 115 11.51 -3.65 19.71
C SER A 115 11.47 -2.24 20.29
N SER A 116 11.25 -1.22 19.47
CA SER A 116 11.43 0.19 19.89
C SER A 116 10.15 1.02 19.91
N GLU A 117 9.15 0.76 19.04
CA GLU A 117 7.92 1.58 18.98
C GLU A 117 6.67 0.80 19.43
N ARG A 118 6.58 -0.50 19.18
CA ARG A 118 5.35 -1.27 19.42
C ARG A 118 5.04 -1.36 20.93
N PRO A 119 3.86 -0.90 21.39
CA PRO A 119 3.44 -1.07 22.78
C PRO A 119 3.33 -2.55 23.17
N HIS A 120 3.62 -2.85 24.44
CA HIS A 120 3.41 -4.17 25.01
C HIS A 120 1.89 -4.45 25.12
N THR A 121 1.43 -5.51 24.45
CA THR A 121 0.02 -5.90 24.38
C THR A 121 -0.14 -7.37 23.99
N GLU A 122 -1.23 -7.99 24.45
CA GLU A 122 -1.65 -9.36 24.10
C GLU A 122 -2.08 -9.54 22.63
N SER A 123 -2.13 -8.46 21.84
CA SER A 123 -2.48 -8.55 20.43
C SER A 123 -1.43 -9.38 19.66
N ARG A 124 -1.88 -10.42 18.96
CA ARG A 124 -1.03 -11.25 18.07
C ARG A 124 -0.64 -10.58 16.75
N TYR A 125 -1.27 -9.44 16.43
CA TYR A 125 -0.99 -8.72 15.19
C TYR A 125 0.33 -7.95 15.30
N ILE A 126 1.11 -7.97 14.23
CA ILE A 126 2.36 -7.20 14.14
C ILE A 126 2.01 -5.71 14.21
N PHE A 127 1.21 -5.24 13.25
CA PHE A 127 0.83 -3.83 13.14
C PHE A 127 -0.47 -3.53 13.89
N ILE A 128 -0.34 -2.69 14.93
CA ILE A 128 -1.44 -2.29 15.81
C ILE A 128 -1.64 -0.78 15.83
N SER A 129 -2.82 -0.34 16.28
CA SER A 129 -3.10 1.07 16.54
C SER A 129 -2.19 1.59 17.67
N GLN A 130 -1.80 2.87 17.61
CA GLN A 130 -1.00 3.49 18.69
C GLN A 130 -1.85 3.82 19.93
N ARG A 131 -3.18 3.89 19.79
CA ARG A 131 -4.11 4.15 20.90
C ARG A 131 -4.76 2.86 21.37
N LYS A 132 -5.08 2.79 22.66
CA LYS A 132 -5.93 1.73 23.23
C LYS A 132 -7.25 1.66 22.43
N PRO A 133 -7.79 0.45 22.15
CA PRO A 133 -7.41 -0.85 22.71
C PRO A 133 -6.30 -1.60 21.94
N PHE A 134 -5.39 -0.91 21.23
CA PHE A 134 -4.27 -1.53 20.49
C PHE A 134 -4.74 -2.60 19.48
N SER A 135 -5.84 -2.29 18.80
CA SER A 135 -6.45 -3.21 17.85
C SER A 135 -5.63 -3.29 16.57
N ARG A 136 -5.88 -4.36 15.81
CA ARG A 136 -5.37 -4.56 14.47
C ARG A 136 -5.49 -3.29 13.63
N LEU A 137 -4.41 -2.90 12.95
CA LEU A 137 -4.42 -1.71 12.11
C LEU A 137 -5.46 -1.86 10.99
N LYS A 138 -6.29 -0.84 10.76
CA LYS A 138 -7.31 -0.87 9.70
C LYS A 138 -6.66 -0.65 8.33
N ASN A 139 -7.25 -1.21 7.28
CA ASN A 139 -6.77 -1.02 5.89
C ASN A 139 -6.63 0.47 5.51
N LYS A 140 -7.57 1.31 5.96
CA LYS A 140 -7.53 2.77 5.76
C LYS A 140 -6.31 3.40 6.44
N SER A 141 -5.94 2.94 7.62
CA SER A 141 -4.78 3.44 8.36
C SER A 141 -3.48 3.12 7.62
N ILE A 142 -3.36 1.93 7.03
CA ILE A 142 -2.24 1.58 6.15
C ILE A 142 -2.24 2.47 4.90
N GLY A 143 -3.39 2.75 4.29
CA GLY A 143 -3.49 3.74 3.23
C GLY A 143 -2.96 5.13 3.62
N ASN A 144 -3.23 5.58 4.86
CA ASN A 144 -2.71 6.84 5.38
C ASN A 144 -1.18 6.80 5.61
N VAL A 145 -0.59 5.62 5.87
CA VAL A 145 0.86 5.44 5.93
C VAL A 145 1.46 5.76 4.55
N ALA A 146 0.89 5.22 3.47
CA ALA A 146 1.35 5.51 2.11
C ALA A 146 1.34 7.02 1.81
N VAL A 147 0.26 7.71 2.19
CA VAL A 147 0.14 9.17 2.01
C VAL A 147 1.24 9.92 2.77
N ARG A 148 1.56 9.50 3.99
CA ARG A 148 2.65 10.10 4.78
C ARG A 148 4.01 9.87 4.14
N ILE A 149 4.31 8.64 3.72
CA ILE A 149 5.56 8.32 3.00
C ILE A 149 5.71 9.18 1.75
N MET A 150 4.66 9.27 0.92
CA MET A 150 4.66 10.10 -0.29
C MET A 150 4.88 11.58 0.01
N LYS A 151 4.32 12.08 1.12
CA LYS A 151 4.52 13.45 1.59
C LYS A 151 5.96 13.68 2.03
N THR A 152 6.52 12.78 2.82
CA THR A 152 7.92 12.85 3.27
C THR A 152 8.90 12.78 2.09
N ALA A 153 8.65 11.90 1.13
CA ALA A 153 9.44 11.79 -0.09
C ALA A 153 9.25 12.97 -1.08
N GLY A 154 8.33 13.89 -0.80
CA GLY A 154 8.10 15.07 -1.64
C GLY A 154 7.53 14.77 -3.03
N ILE A 155 6.89 13.60 -3.21
CA ILE A 155 6.37 13.15 -4.52
C ILE A 155 4.84 13.13 -4.54
N ARG A 156 4.26 13.22 -5.74
CA ARG A 156 2.83 13.00 -5.99
C ARG A 156 1.89 13.90 -5.16
N GLN A 157 2.26 15.16 -4.91
CA GLN A 157 1.46 16.05 -4.07
C GLN A 157 0.35 16.81 -4.84
N SER A 158 0.26 16.63 -6.15
CA SER A 158 -0.69 17.33 -7.01
C SER A 158 -2.11 16.77 -6.90
N LYS A 159 -3.10 17.59 -7.27
CA LYS A 159 -4.51 17.21 -7.25
C LYS A 159 -4.77 16.09 -8.27
N GLY A 160 -5.24 14.94 -7.80
CA GLY A 160 -5.56 13.78 -8.63
C GLY A 160 -4.51 12.67 -8.61
N ASP A 161 -3.36 12.91 -7.97
CA ASP A 161 -2.31 11.90 -7.84
C ASP A 161 -2.76 10.74 -6.95
N ARG A 162 -2.47 9.51 -7.40
CA ARG A 162 -2.70 8.31 -6.59
C ARG A 162 -1.55 8.18 -5.58
N LYS A 163 -1.90 8.17 -4.29
CA LYS A 163 -0.95 8.08 -3.16
C LYS A 163 -1.05 6.78 -2.35
N GLY A 164 -1.97 5.88 -2.70
CA GLY A 164 -2.16 4.63 -1.96
C GLY A 164 -1.20 3.53 -2.41
N PHE A 165 -0.93 2.54 -1.54
CA PHE A 165 -0.03 1.42 -1.83
C PHE A 165 -0.40 0.56 -3.06
N HIS A 166 -1.56 0.78 -3.67
CA HIS A 166 -1.93 0.14 -4.94
C HIS A 166 -1.02 0.47 -6.12
N ILE A 167 -0.18 1.50 -6.05
CA ILE A 167 0.79 1.87 -7.09
C ILE A 167 2.15 1.16 -6.95
N PHE A 168 2.34 0.42 -5.85
CA PHE A 168 3.56 -0.37 -5.58
C PHE A 168 3.47 -1.79 -6.13
N ARG A 169 2.43 -2.09 -6.93
CA ARG A 169 2.16 -3.39 -7.55
C ARG A 169 1.76 -3.22 -9.01
#